data_AF-A0A9D2E211-F1
#
_entry.id   AF-A0A9D2E211-F1
#
_cell.length_a   1.000
_cell.length_b   1.000
_cell.length_c   1.000
_cell.angle_alpha   90.00
_cell.angle_beta   90.00
_cell.angle_gamma   90.00
#
_symmetry.space_group_name_H-M   'P 1'
#
loop_
_entity.id
_entity.type
_entity.pdbx_description
1 polymer ?
#
loop_
_entity_poly.entity_id
_entity_poly.type
_entity_poly.pdbx_seq_one_letter_code
_entity_poly.pdbx_strand_id
1 'polypeptide(L)'
;MKKGKKAAWAALLAAALLCACGQQPAPGDREANSSSASESATQNAPAQADAGAVVEQLRERYGLDEARLSAFEVVRASLAEPSEWDAWPRLEEYLTEEGLTWRGWLEADAARQLFVAELRVKYTPETAVCGPQYSDGIWTVLVQMEPADGAFAVGESMVAAIDEDPAPTSPDAAALGLTDDQWVMVDHQLAALVGCGAWRDYDSPGQWTQEEFTLWLALRAKDWPGTEDALSESDVLRMAQADFSPENAAWNSMDLRLQESGLLTDGRPDLPDAPQAAASMEECTVEYRREAAQLPVADEYAAMTEPEELVATVTIDADAPVRMEYRFGLIPEGIGPVARPWLKQARLLAE
;
A
#
# COMPACT_ATOMS: atom_id res chain seq x y z
N MET A 1 -0.20 49.09 25.19
CA MET A 1 0.16 49.72 23.89
C MET A 1 0.44 48.58 22.91
N LYS A 2 -0.47 48.34 21.96
CA LYS A 2 -0.29 48.49 20.48
C LYS A 2 0.78 47.54 19.92
N LYS A 3 0.59 46.67 18.91
CA LYS A 3 -0.44 46.26 17.92
C LYS A 3 0.13 44.92 17.35
N GLY A 4 -0.59 43.83 17.09
CA GLY A 4 -1.63 43.68 16.07
C GLY A 4 -1.01 43.39 14.68
N LYS A 5 -1.17 42.16 14.17
CA LYS A 5 -1.33 41.84 12.73
C LYS A 5 -1.87 40.40 12.57
N LYS A 6 -3.17 40.33 12.27
CA LYS A 6 -3.87 39.22 11.61
C LYS A 6 -3.65 39.36 10.10
N ALA A 7 -3.56 38.24 9.38
CA ALA A 7 -3.94 38.03 7.98
C ALA A 7 -3.52 36.59 7.61
N ALA A 8 -4.18 35.82 6.77
CA ALA A 8 -5.51 35.80 6.20
C ALA A 8 -5.55 34.48 5.39
N TRP A 9 -6.66 33.76 5.46
CA TRP A 9 -6.98 32.64 4.58
C TRP A 9 -7.06 33.10 3.12
N ALA A 10 -6.60 32.28 2.18
CA ALA A 10 -7.03 32.34 0.77
C ALA A 10 -6.91 30.96 0.12
N ALA A 11 -8.03 30.54 -0.45
CA ALA A 11 -8.26 29.32 -1.20
C ALA A 11 -7.48 29.30 -2.53
N LEU A 12 -7.20 28.10 -3.03
CA LEU A 12 -6.85 27.85 -4.43
C LEU A 12 -7.59 26.62 -4.92
N LEU A 13 -8.75 26.87 -5.53
CA LEU A 13 -9.42 26.01 -6.49
C LEU A 13 -8.85 26.37 -7.86
N ALA A 14 -8.45 25.38 -8.66
CA ALA A 14 -8.13 25.58 -10.07
C ALA A 14 -8.76 24.47 -10.91
N ALA A 15 -9.95 24.77 -11.42
CA ALA A 15 -10.56 24.06 -12.53
C ALA A 15 -9.93 24.54 -13.86
N ALA A 16 -9.67 23.61 -14.77
CA ALA A 16 -9.32 23.90 -16.15
C ALA A 16 -10.28 23.14 -17.08
N LEU A 17 -11.37 23.81 -17.45
CA LEU A 17 -12.19 23.51 -18.63
C LEU A 17 -11.62 24.31 -19.80
N LEU A 18 -11.26 23.63 -20.89
CA LEU A 18 -11.09 24.23 -22.20
C LEU A 18 -12.21 23.74 -23.11
N CYS A 19 -13.08 24.69 -23.45
CA CYS A 19 -14.13 24.57 -24.44
C CYS A 19 -13.67 25.34 -25.68
N ALA A 20 -13.82 24.77 -26.87
CA ALA A 20 -13.81 25.53 -28.12
C ALA A 20 -14.69 24.85 -29.19
N CYS A 21 -15.89 25.42 -29.35
CA CYS A 21 -16.67 25.66 -30.57
C CYS A 21 -16.54 24.68 -31.75
N GLY A 22 -17.58 24.10 -32.35
CA GLY A 22 -18.95 24.55 -32.52
C GLY A 22 -19.29 24.57 -34.01
N GLN A 23 -20.35 23.87 -34.45
CA GLN A 23 -21.15 24.22 -35.64
C GLN A 23 -22.50 23.47 -35.62
N GLN A 24 -23.58 24.25 -35.67
CA GLN A 24 -24.98 23.82 -35.75
C GLN A 24 -25.31 23.09 -37.07
N PRO A 25 -26.34 22.22 -37.08
CA PRO A 25 -26.91 21.67 -38.30
C PRO A 25 -28.01 22.57 -38.90
N ALA A 26 -28.15 22.51 -40.22
CA ALA A 26 -29.27 23.09 -40.97
C ALA A 26 -30.30 21.99 -41.36
N PRO A 27 -31.58 22.35 -41.60
CA PRO A 27 -32.72 21.43 -41.59
C PRO A 27 -33.09 20.88 -42.98
N GLY A 28 -33.77 19.74 -43.00
CA GLY A 28 -34.34 19.12 -44.21
C GLY A 28 -35.57 18.28 -43.87
N ASP A 29 -36.61 18.43 -44.68
CA ASP A 29 -38.02 18.17 -44.40
C ASP A 29 -38.50 16.71 -44.36
N ARG A 30 -39.61 16.53 -43.61
CA ARG A 30 -40.83 15.70 -43.82
C ARG A 30 -40.69 14.27 -44.35
N GLU A 31 -41.31 13.33 -43.63
CA GLU A 31 -42.60 12.75 -44.05
C GLU A 31 -43.31 11.99 -42.92
N ALA A 32 -44.64 12.01 -42.98
CA ALA A 32 -45.56 11.48 -41.99
C ALA A 32 -45.69 9.96 -42.08
N ASN A 33 -45.84 9.28 -40.94
CA ASN A 33 -46.82 8.21 -40.83
C ASN A 33 -47.27 8.00 -39.39
N SER A 34 -48.59 8.10 -39.23
CA SER A 34 -49.33 7.76 -38.02
C SER A 34 -49.53 6.26 -37.93
N SER A 35 -49.20 5.65 -36.80
CA SER A 35 -49.89 4.45 -36.32
C SER A 35 -49.95 4.46 -34.80
N SER A 36 -51.18 4.60 -34.31
CA SER A 36 -51.60 4.35 -32.94
C SER A 36 -51.26 2.93 -32.50
N ALA A 37 -50.56 2.79 -31.38
CA ALA A 37 -50.61 1.61 -30.54
C ALA A 37 -50.55 2.05 -29.08
N SER A 38 -51.68 1.86 -28.39
CA SER A 38 -51.72 1.86 -26.94
C SER A 38 -50.99 0.61 -26.46
N GLU A 39 -49.80 0.78 -25.88
CA GLU A 39 -49.16 -0.24 -25.08
C GLU A 39 -48.93 0.32 -23.67
N SER A 40 -49.82 -0.12 -22.80
CA SER A 40 -49.60 -0.47 -21.40
C SER A 40 -48.27 0.00 -20.82
N ALA A 41 -48.34 1.00 -19.94
CA ALA A 41 -47.27 1.32 -19.02
C ALA A 41 -46.96 0.07 -18.16
N THR A 42 -46.00 -0.73 -18.59
CA THR A 42 -45.21 -1.55 -17.67
C THR A 42 -44.51 -0.55 -16.76
N GLN A 43 -44.97 -0.48 -15.51
CA GLN A 43 -44.20 0.12 -14.44
C GLN A 43 -42.86 -0.61 -14.41
N ASN A 44 -41.84 0.00 -15.01
CA ASN A 44 -40.46 -0.42 -14.81
C ASN A 44 -40.23 -0.33 -13.31
N ALA A 45 -40.04 -1.49 -12.67
CA ALA A 45 -39.43 -1.52 -11.35
C ALA A 45 -38.15 -0.66 -11.42
N PRO A 46 -37.84 0.14 -10.38
CA PRO A 46 -36.62 0.93 -10.39
C PRO A 46 -35.45 -0.02 -10.67
N ALA A 47 -34.67 0.30 -11.71
CA ALA A 47 -33.53 -0.51 -12.10
C ALA A 47 -32.59 -0.59 -10.88
N GLN A 48 -32.36 -1.78 -10.34
CA GLN A 48 -31.40 -1.92 -9.26
C GLN A 48 -30.00 -1.61 -9.80
N ALA A 49 -29.22 -0.88 -9.00
CA ALA A 49 -27.81 -0.72 -9.28
C ALA A 49 -27.13 -2.09 -9.38
N ASP A 50 -26.37 -2.32 -10.46
CA ASP A 50 -25.53 -3.51 -10.57
C ASP A 50 -24.31 -3.33 -9.66
N ALA A 51 -24.32 -4.04 -8.53
CA ALA A 51 -23.26 -3.98 -7.54
C ALA A 51 -21.87 -4.32 -8.14
N GLY A 52 -21.81 -5.23 -9.12
CA GLY A 52 -20.55 -5.56 -9.79
C GLY A 52 -20.03 -4.40 -10.63
N ALA A 53 -20.92 -3.75 -11.39
CA ALA A 53 -20.56 -2.58 -12.20
C ALA A 53 -20.12 -1.37 -11.35
N VAL A 54 -20.69 -1.20 -10.16
CA VAL A 54 -20.25 -0.14 -9.22
C VAL A 54 -18.86 -0.47 -8.68
N VAL A 55 -18.61 -1.72 -8.26
CA VAL A 55 -17.29 -2.13 -7.74
C VAL A 55 -16.18 -1.94 -8.78
N GLU A 56 -16.41 -2.33 -10.05
CA GLU A 56 -15.40 -2.11 -11.10
C GLU A 56 -15.12 -0.62 -11.33
N GLN A 57 -16.15 0.25 -11.28
CA GLN A 57 -15.94 1.70 -11.33
C GLN A 57 -15.13 2.21 -10.14
N LEU A 58 -15.33 1.67 -8.93
CA LEU A 58 -14.54 2.05 -7.76
C LEU A 58 -13.07 1.60 -7.92
N ARG A 59 -12.86 0.37 -8.41
CA ARG A 59 -11.53 -0.18 -8.70
C ARG A 59 -10.75 0.73 -9.66
N GLU A 60 -11.38 1.17 -10.75
CA GLU A 60 -10.81 2.13 -11.69
C GLU A 60 -10.57 3.52 -11.05
N ARG A 61 -11.56 4.02 -10.29
CA ARG A 61 -11.55 5.38 -9.73
C ARG A 61 -10.48 5.58 -8.66
N TYR A 62 -10.25 4.58 -7.82
CA TYR A 62 -9.22 4.64 -6.79
C TYR A 62 -7.82 4.31 -7.34
N GLY A 63 -7.72 3.95 -8.63
CA GLY A 63 -6.44 3.73 -9.31
C GLY A 63 -5.57 2.73 -8.56
N LEU A 64 -6.18 1.62 -8.11
CA LEU A 64 -5.43 0.57 -7.44
C LEU A 64 -4.28 0.11 -8.35
N ASP A 65 -3.09 -0.06 -7.79
CA ASP A 65 -1.95 -0.59 -8.52
C ASP A 65 -2.16 -2.09 -8.78
N GLU A 66 -2.93 -2.39 -9.82
CA GLU A 66 -3.35 -3.75 -10.21
C GLU A 66 -2.19 -4.72 -10.37
N ALA A 67 -1.05 -4.23 -10.86
CA ALA A 67 0.14 -5.05 -11.04
C ALA A 67 0.73 -5.53 -9.70
N ARG A 68 0.38 -4.85 -8.61
CA ARG A 68 0.91 -5.08 -7.27
C ARG A 68 -0.16 -5.49 -6.26
N LEU A 69 -1.38 -5.82 -6.69
CA LEU A 69 -2.38 -6.38 -5.79
C LEU A 69 -2.09 -7.86 -5.55
N SER A 70 -2.01 -8.25 -4.27
CA SER A 70 -2.01 -9.65 -3.86
C SER A 70 -3.42 -10.18 -3.67
N ALA A 71 -4.35 -9.32 -3.24
CA ALA A 71 -5.77 -9.65 -3.14
C ALA A 71 -6.67 -8.42 -3.35
N PHE A 72 -7.78 -8.65 -4.05
CA PHE A 72 -8.92 -7.74 -4.11
C PHE A 72 -10.19 -8.56 -3.96
N GLU A 73 -10.86 -8.44 -2.82
CA GLU A 73 -12.06 -9.22 -2.51
C GLU A 73 -13.22 -8.29 -2.17
N VAL A 74 -14.38 -8.55 -2.77
CA VAL A 74 -15.62 -7.86 -2.40
C VAL A 74 -16.20 -8.54 -1.17
N VAL A 75 -16.04 -7.91 0.00
CA VAL A 75 -16.62 -8.39 1.27
C VAL A 75 -18.12 -8.08 1.30
N ARG A 76 -18.47 -6.84 0.93
CA ARG A 76 -19.85 -6.37 0.81
C ARG A 76 -19.97 -5.42 -0.36
N ALA A 77 -21.08 -5.49 -1.08
CA ALA A 77 -21.45 -4.52 -2.11
C ALA A 77 -22.97 -4.44 -2.19
N SER A 78 -23.56 -3.39 -1.59
CA SER A 78 -25.01 -3.27 -1.50
C SER A 78 -25.46 -1.82 -1.36
N LEU A 79 -26.72 -1.56 -1.69
CA LEU A 79 -27.39 -0.35 -1.23
C LEU A 79 -27.47 -0.35 0.30
N ALA A 80 -27.30 0.82 0.91
CA ALA A 80 -27.47 1.04 2.34
C ALA A 80 -28.83 1.68 2.60
N GLU A 81 -29.60 1.05 3.48
CA GLU A 81 -30.89 1.56 3.91
C GLU A 81 -30.70 2.82 4.77
N PRO A 82 -31.66 3.77 4.78
CA PRO A 82 -31.58 4.97 5.61
C PRO A 82 -31.31 4.71 7.10
N SER A 83 -31.74 3.55 7.62
CA SER A 83 -31.46 3.13 9.00
C SER A 83 -29.99 2.82 9.27
N GLU A 84 -29.18 2.58 8.23
CA GLU A 84 -27.74 2.30 8.34
C GLU A 84 -26.90 3.58 8.28
N TRP A 85 -27.45 4.72 7.84
CA TRP A 85 -26.68 5.94 7.59
C TRP A 85 -26.02 6.51 8.85
N ASP A 86 -26.62 6.30 10.02
CA ASP A 86 -26.06 6.74 11.30
C ASP A 86 -24.75 6.01 11.68
N ALA A 87 -24.44 4.88 11.04
CA ALA A 87 -23.14 4.20 11.19
C ALA A 87 -21.99 4.95 10.51
N TRP A 88 -22.30 5.91 9.63
CA TRP A 88 -21.34 6.59 8.76
C TRP A 88 -21.29 8.10 9.06
N PRO A 89 -20.58 8.54 10.11
CA PRO A 89 -20.52 9.95 10.50
C PRO A 89 -19.95 10.85 9.38
N ARG A 90 -19.15 10.30 8.47
CA ARG A 90 -18.61 10.99 7.29
C ARG A 90 -19.68 11.60 6.38
N LEU A 91 -20.90 11.06 6.38
CA LEU A 91 -22.01 11.60 5.59
C LEU A 91 -22.40 13.03 6.01
N GLU A 92 -22.10 13.44 7.24
CA GLU A 92 -22.35 14.79 7.75
C GLU A 92 -21.14 15.72 7.60
N GLU A 93 -19.95 15.16 7.39
CA GLU A 93 -18.69 15.91 7.27
C GLU A 93 -18.38 16.28 5.82
N TYR A 94 -18.67 15.39 4.88
CA TYR A 94 -18.40 15.59 3.46
C TYR A 94 -19.49 16.42 2.81
N LEU A 95 -19.06 17.45 2.09
CA LEU A 95 -19.94 18.32 1.32
C LEU A 95 -19.89 17.91 -0.15
N THR A 96 -21.05 17.90 -0.80
CA THR A 96 -21.14 17.85 -2.26
C THR A 96 -20.66 19.18 -2.86
N GLU A 97 -20.47 19.22 -4.17
CA GLU A 97 -20.15 20.47 -4.90
C GLU A 97 -21.23 21.56 -4.70
N GLU A 98 -22.45 21.17 -4.36
CA GLU A 98 -23.59 22.05 -4.11
C GLU A 98 -23.61 22.60 -2.67
N GLY A 99 -22.64 22.21 -1.84
CA GLY A 99 -22.49 22.66 -0.45
C GLY A 99 -23.47 22.01 0.54
N LEU A 100 -24.16 20.95 0.14
CA LEU A 100 -24.95 20.10 1.04
C LEU A 100 -24.04 19.05 1.68
N THR A 101 -24.32 18.64 2.92
CA THR A 101 -23.72 17.39 3.43
C THR A 101 -24.19 16.23 2.56
N TRP A 102 -23.40 15.16 2.46
CA TRP A 102 -23.81 13.97 1.74
C TRP A 102 -25.14 13.41 2.26
N ARG A 103 -25.38 13.44 3.58
CA ARG A 103 -26.68 13.10 4.14
C ARG A 103 -27.78 14.03 3.65
N GLY A 104 -27.56 15.34 3.71
CA GLY A 104 -28.51 16.33 3.22
C GLY A 104 -28.82 16.17 1.72
N TRP A 105 -27.82 15.76 0.93
CA TRP A 105 -27.99 15.43 -0.48
C TRP A 105 -28.87 14.18 -0.69
N LEU A 106 -28.66 13.12 0.08
CA LEU A 106 -29.48 11.90 0.05
C LEU A 106 -30.94 12.19 0.47
N GLU A 107 -31.14 12.98 1.52
CA GLU A 107 -32.49 13.31 2.03
C GLU A 107 -33.26 14.28 1.14
N ALA A 108 -32.57 15.04 0.28
CA ALA A 108 -33.20 16.02 -0.61
C ALA A 108 -34.00 15.38 -1.75
N ASP A 109 -33.72 14.13 -2.12
CA ASP A 109 -34.46 13.40 -3.15
C ASP A 109 -34.53 11.90 -2.83
N ALA A 110 -35.74 11.38 -2.65
CA ALA A 110 -36.00 9.98 -2.32
C ALA A 110 -35.58 8.98 -3.42
N ALA A 111 -35.28 9.47 -4.64
CA ALA A 111 -34.75 8.65 -5.71
C ALA A 111 -33.22 8.44 -5.60
N ARG A 112 -32.52 9.24 -4.79
CA ARG A 112 -31.09 9.08 -4.51
C ARG A 112 -30.85 7.93 -3.54
N GLN A 113 -29.72 7.27 -3.70
CA GLN A 113 -29.36 6.12 -2.89
C GLN A 113 -27.91 6.22 -2.43
N LEU A 114 -27.65 5.60 -1.28
CA LEU A 114 -26.30 5.35 -0.79
C LEU A 114 -25.95 3.90 -1.13
N PHE A 115 -24.81 3.71 -1.80
CA PHE A 115 -24.22 2.39 -1.97
C PHE A 115 -22.98 2.28 -1.09
N VAL A 116 -22.79 1.09 -0.50
CA VAL A 116 -21.67 0.78 0.37
C VAL A 116 -20.94 -0.43 -0.21
N ALA A 117 -19.64 -0.26 -0.41
CA ALA A 117 -18.73 -1.35 -0.73
C ALA A 117 -17.73 -1.54 0.42
N GLU A 118 -17.64 -2.76 0.94
CA GLU A 118 -16.52 -3.17 1.79
C GLU A 118 -15.60 -4.01 0.90
N LEU A 119 -14.42 -3.48 0.66
CA LEU A 119 -13.42 -4.04 -0.26
C LEU A 119 -12.20 -4.43 0.54
N ARG A 120 -11.83 -5.70 0.52
CA ARG A 120 -10.53 -6.12 1.04
C ARG A 120 -9.49 -5.83 -0.03
N VAL A 121 -8.54 -4.95 0.29
CA VAL A 121 -7.43 -4.59 -0.58
C VAL A 121 -6.15 -5.02 0.11
N LYS A 122 -5.39 -5.90 -0.55
CA LYS A 122 -4.02 -6.23 -0.16
C LYS A 122 -3.09 -6.04 -1.33
N TYR A 123 -2.01 -5.31 -1.11
CA TYR A 123 -0.89 -5.25 -2.02
C TYR A 123 0.06 -6.42 -1.79
N THR A 124 0.91 -6.70 -2.76
CA THR A 124 2.06 -7.57 -2.57
C THR A 124 2.98 -6.93 -1.54
N PRO A 125 3.66 -7.73 -0.70
CA PRO A 125 4.67 -7.25 0.22
C PRO A 125 5.65 -6.25 -0.45
N GLU A 126 6.22 -5.34 0.34
CA GLU A 126 7.09 -4.24 -0.12
C GLU A 126 6.42 -3.15 -0.99
N THR A 127 5.23 -3.38 -1.56
CA THR A 127 4.51 -2.37 -2.36
C THR A 127 4.17 -1.14 -1.54
N ALA A 128 3.77 -1.34 -0.28
CA ALA A 128 3.46 -0.25 0.64
C ALA A 128 4.65 0.72 0.82
N VAL A 129 5.89 0.23 0.71
CA VAL A 129 7.12 1.05 0.73
C VAL A 129 7.24 1.92 -0.53
N CYS A 130 6.74 1.42 -1.66
CA CYS A 130 6.69 2.13 -2.93
C CYS A 130 5.52 3.14 -3.02
N GLY A 131 4.66 3.20 -2.00
CA GLY A 131 3.68 4.27 -1.80
C GLY A 131 2.45 4.20 -2.69
N PRO A 132 1.59 3.16 -2.58
CA PRO A 132 0.20 3.31 -3.00
C PRO A 132 -0.44 4.45 -2.20
N GLN A 133 -1.41 5.14 -2.81
CA GLN A 133 -2.11 6.27 -2.17
C GLN A 133 -2.90 5.86 -0.91
N TYR A 134 -3.23 4.57 -0.79
CA TYR A 134 -4.02 3.98 0.29
C TYR A 134 -3.36 2.69 0.79
N SER A 135 -3.49 2.38 2.08
CA SER A 135 -2.91 1.18 2.71
C SER A 135 -3.74 -0.08 2.47
N ASP A 136 -3.18 -1.22 2.83
CA ASP A 136 -3.92 -2.49 2.95
C ASP A 136 -5.06 -2.37 3.97
N GLY A 137 -6.02 -3.28 3.86
CA GLY A 137 -7.09 -3.44 4.84
C GLY A 137 -8.47 -3.64 4.21
N ILE A 138 -9.49 -3.54 5.05
CA ILE A 138 -10.89 -3.56 4.63
C ILE A 138 -11.36 -2.12 4.46
N TRP A 139 -11.49 -1.70 3.20
CA TRP A 139 -11.91 -0.37 2.84
C TRP A 139 -13.43 -0.31 2.85
N THR A 140 -13.99 0.56 3.69
CA THR A 140 -15.40 0.94 3.60
C THR A 140 -15.52 2.14 2.68
N VAL A 141 -16.11 1.92 1.51
CA VAL A 141 -16.33 2.94 0.47
C VAL A 141 -17.81 3.29 0.38
N LEU A 142 -18.11 4.58 0.50
CA LEU A 142 -19.45 5.13 0.36
C LEU A 142 -19.59 5.76 -1.02
N VAL A 143 -20.71 5.49 -1.70
CA VAL A 143 -20.95 5.93 -3.08
C VAL A 143 -22.32 6.57 -3.20
N GLN A 144 -22.37 7.77 -3.76
CA GLN A 144 -23.60 8.44 -4.14
C GLN A 144 -24.14 7.84 -5.44
N MET A 145 -25.41 7.47 -5.42
CA MET A 145 -26.10 6.89 -6.56
C MET A 145 -27.34 7.72 -6.88
N GLU A 146 -27.49 8.11 -8.14
CA GLU A 146 -28.69 8.80 -8.61
C GLU A 146 -29.22 8.18 -9.91
N PRO A 147 -30.54 8.24 -10.16
CA PRO A 147 -31.11 7.68 -11.38
C PRO A 147 -30.62 8.43 -12.63
N ALA A 148 -30.13 7.70 -13.63
CA ALA A 148 -29.74 8.22 -14.94
C ALA A 148 -30.10 7.22 -16.04
N ASP A 149 -30.80 7.67 -17.09
CA ASP A 149 -31.12 6.89 -18.30
C ASP A 149 -31.66 5.47 -18.06
N GLY A 150 -32.53 5.31 -17.05
CA GLY A 150 -33.15 4.02 -16.72
C GLY A 150 -32.25 3.06 -15.93
N ALA A 151 -31.10 3.53 -15.45
CA ALA A 151 -30.20 2.86 -14.50
C ALA A 151 -29.83 3.82 -13.35
N PHE A 152 -28.91 3.40 -12.48
CA PHE A 152 -28.25 4.30 -11.53
C PHE A 152 -26.86 4.68 -12.05
N ALA A 153 -26.52 5.96 -11.94
CA ALA A 153 -25.18 6.48 -12.15
C ALA A 153 -24.43 6.60 -10.82
N VAL A 154 -23.13 6.32 -10.86
CA VAL A 154 -22.19 6.60 -9.78
C VAL A 154 -21.81 8.08 -9.84
N GLY A 155 -22.16 8.84 -8.80
CA GLY A 155 -21.79 10.25 -8.66
C GLY A 155 -20.40 10.40 -8.02
N GLU A 156 -20.41 10.73 -6.73
CA GLU A 156 -19.20 10.85 -5.90
C GLU A 156 -18.96 9.58 -5.06
N SER A 157 -17.69 9.27 -4.76
CA SER A 157 -17.33 8.17 -3.85
C SER A 157 -16.25 8.62 -2.86
N MET A 158 -16.26 8.06 -1.65
CA MET A 158 -15.24 8.30 -0.63
C MET A 158 -14.85 7.02 0.12
N VAL A 159 -13.57 6.89 0.49
CA VAL A 159 -13.13 5.89 1.48
C VAL A 159 -13.45 6.45 2.86
N ALA A 160 -14.48 5.91 3.51
CA ALA A 160 -14.95 6.37 4.80
C ALA A 160 -14.11 5.83 5.97
N ALA A 161 -13.61 4.59 5.82
CA ALA A 161 -12.74 3.92 6.78
C ALA A 161 -11.85 2.90 6.06
N ILE A 162 -10.69 2.61 6.65
CA ILE A 162 -9.84 1.47 6.33
C ILE A 162 -9.61 0.74 7.65
N ASP A 163 -10.25 -0.40 7.81
CA ASP A 163 -10.08 -1.25 8.98
C ASP A 163 -8.93 -2.25 8.76
N GLU A 164 -8.30 -2.69 9.84
CA GLU A 164 -7.25 -3.72 9.79
C GLU A 164 -7.77 -5.01 9.14
N ASP A 165 -6.91 -5.64 8.35
CA ASP A 165 -7.19 -6.97 7.80
C ASP A 165 -7.11 -8.02 8.93
N PRO A 166 -7.96 -9.06 8.94
CA PRO A 166 -7.90 -10.11 9.95
C PRO A 166 -6.51 -10.79 10.07
N ALA A 167 -6.32 -11.44 11.24
CA ALA A 167 -5.12 -12.13 11.69
C ALA A 167 -4.32 -12.88 10.60
N PRO A 168 -2.98 -12.98 10.75
CA PRO A 168 -2.09 -13.63 9.78
C PRO A 168 -2.58 -15.04 9.39
N THR A 169 -2.54 -15.32 8.10
CA THR A 169 -2.89 -16.61 7.53
C THR A 169 -1.76 -17.63 7.64
N SER A 170 -0.51 -17.16 7.72
CA SER A 170 0.66 -18.01 7.97
C SER A 170 0.69 -18.44 9.45
N PRO A 171 0.73 -19.77 9.74
CA PRO A 171 0.90 -20.25 11.11
C PRO A 171 2.18 -19.77 11.77
N ASP A 172 3.26 -19.60 11.00
CA ASP A 172 4.55 -19.13 11.51
C ASP A 172 4.51 -17.64 11.83
N ALA A 173 3.89 -16.84 10.96
CA ALA A 173 3.64 -15.42 11.24
C ALA A 173 2.78 -15.26 12.50
N ALA A 174 1.70 -16.04 12.62
CA ALA A 174 0.83 -16.05 13.79
C ALA A 174 1.58 -16.46 15.08
N ALA A 175 2.44 -17.49 15.02
CA ALA A 175 3.22 -17.95 16.16
C ALA A 175 4.24 -16.91 16.64
N LEU A 176 4.75 -16.08 15.72
CA LEU A 176 5.72 -15.02 16.01
C LEU A 176 5.06 -13.66 16.27
N GLY A 177 3.74 -13.54 16.14
CA GLY A 177 3.01 -12.28 16.30
C GLY A 177 3.33 -11.27 15.20
N LEU A 178 3.62 -11.73 13.99
CA LEU A 178 3.91 -10.92 12.80
C LEU A 178 2.67 -10.85 11.91
N THR A 179 2.55 -9.78 11.13
CA THR A 179 1.63 -9.77 9.99
C THR A 179 2.15 -10.69 8.88
N ASP A 180 1.28 -11.12 7.96
CA ASP A 180 1.70 -11.93 6.80
C ASP A 180 2.76 -11.17 5.97
N ASP A 181 2.61 -9.85 5.82
CA ASP A 181 3.57 -9.03 5.07
C ASP A 181 4.92 -8.94 5.78
N GLN A 182 4.94 -8.70 7.09
CA GLN A 182 6.18 -8.72 7.86
C GLN A 182 6.89 -10.06 7.74
N TRP A 183 6.15 -11.17 7.76
CA TRP A 183 6.70 -12.50 7.58
C TRP A 183 7.34 -12.70 6.20
N VAL A 184 6.64 -12.34 5.14
CA VAL A 184 7.17 -12.44 3.77
C VAL A 184 8.38 -11.53 3.56
N MET A 185 8.35 -10.30 4.09
CA MET A 185 9.49 -9.38 4.04
C MET A 185 10.73 -9.94 4.75
N VAL A 186 10.56 -10.62 5.89
CA VAL A 186 11.68 -11.29 6.58
C VAL A 186 12.25 -12.40 5.69
N ASP A 187 11.39 -13.19 5.05
CA ASP A 187 11.84 -14.28 4.18
C ASP A 187 12.64 -13.76 2.97
N HIS A 188 12.12 -12.75 2.26
CA HIS A 188 12.82 -12.09 1.16
C HIS A 188 14.17 -11.50 1.60
N GLN A 189 14.19 -10.77 2.73
CA GLN A 189 15.42 -10.21 3.29
C GLN A 189 16.42 -11.31 3.62
N LEU A 190 15.98 -12.37 4.31
CA LEU A 190 16.86 -13.45 4.74
C LEU A 190 17.44 -14.22 3.56
N ALA A 191 16.64 -14.49 2.53
CA ALA A 191 17.10 -15.13 1.30
C ALA A 191 18.21 -14.32 0.61
N ALA A 192 18.05 -13.00 0.52
CA ALA A 192 19.06 -12.12 -0.04
C ALA A 192 20.33 -12.04 0.84
N LEU A 193 20.18 -12.01 2.17
CA LEU A 193 21.30 -11.96 3.12
C LEU A 193 22.12 -13.26 3.15
N VAL A 194 21.45 -14.41 3.05
CA VAL A 194 22.12 -15.71 2.95
C VAL A 194 22.81 -15.83 1.59
N GLY A 195 22.09 -15.51 0.52
CA GLY A 195 22.59 -15.65 -0.84
C GLY A 195 23.72 -14.67 -1.19
N CYS A 196 23.84 -13.53 -0.51
CA CYS A 196 24.92 -12.57 -0.77
C CYS A 196 26.28 -12.97 -0.19
N GLY A 197 26.32 -13.96 0.69
CA GLY A 197 27.57 -14.52 1.19
C GLY A 197 28.28 -13.71 2.28
N ALA A 198 27.62 -12.69 2.86
CA ALA A 198 28.18 -11.89 3.96
C ALA A 198 28.18 -12.64 5.31
N TRP A 199 28.74 -13.86 5.37
CA TRP A 199 28.66 -14.76 6.53
C TRP A 199 29.70 -14.44 7.62
N ARG A 200 29.56 -13.26 8.21
CA ARG A 200 30.44 -12.70 9.24
C ARG A 200 29.69 -11.67 10.09
N ASP A 201 30.29 -11.19 11.17
CA ASP A 201 29.69 -10.12 11.97
C ASP A 201 29.58 -8.81 11.16
N TYR A 202 28.39 -8.20 11.19
CA TYR A 202 28.18 -6.84 10.69
C TYR A 202 26.95 -6.16 11.33
N ASP A 203 26.96 -4.84 11.32
CA ASP A 203 25.91 -3.95 11.85
C ASP A 203 25.31 -3.04 10.78
N SER A 204 25.88 -3.08 9.57
CA SER A 204 25.48 -2.22 8.46
C SER A 204 25.95 -2.80 7.13
N PRO A 205 25.18 -2.64 6.05
CA PRO A 205 25.64 -2.97 4.70
C PRO A 205 26.88 -2.15 4.31
N GLY A 206 27.16 -1.00 4.95
CA GLY A 206 28.39 -0.23 4.69
C GLY A 206 29.68 -0.94 5.10
N GLN A 207 29.60 -2.07 5.79
CA GLN A 207 30.74 -2.95 6.10
C GLN A 207 30.92 -4.06 5.06
N TRP A 208 30.07 -4.13 4.04
CA TRP A 208 30.16 -5.12 2.96
C TRP A 208 31.19 -4.74 1.91
N THR A 209 31.64 -5.75 1.17
CA THR A 209 32.37 -5.56 -0.08
C THR A 209 31.40 -5.15 -1.18
N GLN A 210 31.94 -4.58 -2.27
CA GLN A 210 31.12 -4.25 -3.45
C GLN A 210 30.37 -5.48 -3.97
N GLU A 211 31.04 -6.64 -4.02
CA GLU A 211 30.47 -7.90 -4.50
C GLU A 211 29.31 -8.37 -3.62
N GLU A 212 29.46 -8.41 -2.30
CA GLU A 212 28.40 -8.76 -1.35
C GLU A 212 27.18 -7.83 -1.51
N PHE A 213 27.39 -6.52 -1.60
CA PHE A 213 26.30 -5.55 -1.73
C PHE A 213 25.58 -5.64 -3.08
N THR A 214 26.34 -5.73 -4.17
CA THR A 214 25.81 -5.89 -5.53
C THR A 214 25.05 -7.20 -5.67
N LEU A 215 25.51 -8.29 -5.04
CA LEU A 215 24.81 -9.58 -5.01
C LEU A 215 23.51 -9.50 -4.20
N TRP A 216 23.56 -8.91 -3.00
CA TRP A 216 22.38 -8.67 -2.19
C TRP A 216 21.32 -7.89 -2.97
N LEU A 217 21.70 -6.80 -3.66
CA LEU A 217 20.80 -6.02 -4.50
C LEU A 217 20.13 -6.87 -5.59
N ALA A 218 20.90 -7.67 -6.31
CA ALA A 218 20.38 -8.50 -7.40
C ALA A 218 19.47 -9.63 -6.92
N LEU A 219 19.70 -10.15 -5.71
CA LEU A 219 18.81 -11.13 -5.10
C LEU A 219 17.54 -10.45 -4.61
N ARG A 220 17.67 -9.35 -3.89
CA ARG A 220 16.55 -8.61 -3.30
C ARG A 220 15.61 -8.01 -4.35
N ALA A 221 16.16 -7.55 -5.47
CA ALA A 221 15.38 -6.99 -6.58
C ALA A 221 14.47 -8.00 -7.29
N LYS A 222 14.58 -9.31 -7.01
CA LYS A 222 13.64 -10.31 -7.55
C LYS A 222 12.28 -10.26 -6.87
N ASP A 223 12.29 -9.87 -5.60
CA ASP A 223 11.10 -9.79 -4.76
C ASP A 223 10.61 -8.35 -4.59
N TRP A 224 11.28 -7.38 -5.24
CA TRP A 224 10.93 -5.97 -5.14
C TRP A 224 9.92 -5.57 -6.24
N PRO A 225 8.82 -4.88 -5.92
CA PRO A 225 7.81 -4.56 -6.93
C PRO A 225 8.28 -3.53 -7.98
N GLY A 226 8.18 -3.87 -9.27
CA GLY A 226 8.44 -2.94 -10.38
C GLY A 226 9.91 -2.87 -10.85
N THR A 227 10.74 -3.85 -10.45
CA THR A 227 12.17 -3.92 -10.82
C THR A 227 12.46 -4.94 -11.91
N GLU A 228 11.43 -5.46 -12.58
CA GLU A 228 11.52 -6.50 -13.62
C GLU A 228 12.28 -6.02 -14.87
N ASP A 229 12.11 -4.74 -15.23
CA ASP A 229 12.70 -4.16 -16.44
C ASP A 229 14.06 -3.50 -16.20
N ALA A 230 14.22 -2.80 -15.07
CA ALA A 230 15.48 -2.17 -14.66
C ALA A 230 15.41 -1.71 -13.20
N LEU A 231 16.53 -1.83 -12.48
CA LEU A 231 16.65 -1.26 -11.15
C LEU A 231 17.03 0.23 -11.23
N SER A 232 16.20 1.11 -10.68
CA SER A 232 16.53 2.54 -10.58
C SER A 232 17.30 2.87 -9.31
N GLU A 233 17.98 4.01 -9.30
CA GLU A 233 18.62 4.56 -8.10
C GLU A 233 17.63 4.73 -6.94
N SER A 234 16.40 5.15 -7.24
CA SER A 234 15.35 5.29 -6.22
C SER A 234 14.95 3.95 -5.61
N ASP A 235 14.98 2.86 -6.38
CA ASP A 235 14.63 1.53 -5.87
C ASP A 235 15.72 0.98 -4.96
N VAL A 236 16.99 1.16 -5.33
CA VAL A 236 18.15 0.83 -4.49
C VAL A 236 18.06 1.52 -3.13
N LEU A 237 17.78 2.83 -3.14
CA LEU A 237 17.68 3.62 -1.93
C LEU A 237 16.51 3.17 -1.05
N ARG A 238 15.35 2.89 -1.66
CA ARG A 238 14.18 2.37 -0.93
C ARG A 238 14.44 1.00 -0.33
N MET A 239 15.03 0.08 -1.09
CA MET A 239 15.41 -1.26 -0.61
C MET A 239 16.36 -1.15 0.59
N ALA A 240 17.44 -0.39 0.45
CA ALA A 240 18.41 -0.24 1.53
C ALA A 240 17.81 0.44 2.77
N GLN A 241 16.98 1.46 2.59
CA GLN A 241 16.28 2.11 3.68
C GLN A 241 15.29 1.14 4.37
N ALA A 242 14.51 0.40 3.59
CA ALA A 242 13.52 -0.55 4.09
C ALA A 242 14.15 -1.73 4.83
N ASP A 243 15.30 -2.22 4.36
CA ASP A 243 15.91 -3.43 4.92
C ASP A 243 16.91 -3.12 6.03
N PHE A 244 17.49 -1.91 6.13
CA PHE A 244 18.55 -1.60 7.10
C PHE A 244 18.28 -0.42 8.04
N SER A 245 17.20 0.35 7.85
CA SER A 245 16.94 1.53 8.67
C SER A 245 15.58 1.48 9.39
N PRO A 246 15.50 1.86 10.69
CA PRO A 246 14.23 2.04 11.38
C PRO A 246 13.47 3.30 10.94
N GLU A 247 14.12 4.25 10.27
CA GLU A 247 13.51 5.55 9.96
C GLU A 247 12.53 5.47 8.79
N ASN A 248 11.32 5.98 9.00
CA ASN A 248 10.25 6.05 7.99
C ASN A 248 10.12 7.44 7.35
N ALA A 249 10.91 8.43 7.77
CA ALA A 249 10.63 9.84 7.48
C ALA A 249 11.03 10.29 6.06
N ALA A 250 11.91 9.55 5.37
CA ALA A 250 12.27 9.85 3.99
C ALA A 250 12.67 8.58 3.22
N TRP A 251 11.68 7.98 2.53
CA TRP A 251 11.88 6.83 1.62
C TRP A 251 12.82 7.09 0.45
N ASN A 252 13.22 8.34 0.25
CA ASN A 252 14.16 8.76 -0.79
C ASN A 252 15.44 9.39 -0.20
N SER A 253 15.65 9.30 1.13
CA SER A 253 16.94 9.68 1.73
C SER A 253 17.82 8.45 1.87
N MET A 254 19.07 8.59 1.46
CA MET A 254 20.05 7.51 1.50
C MET A 254 20.58 7.33 2.93
N ASP A 255 20.54 6.09 3.45
CA ASP A 255 21.13 5.71 4.74
C ASP A 255 22.56 6.26 4.83
N LEU A 256 22.85 7.07 5.85
CA LEU A 256 24.15 7.73 6.03
C LEU A 256 25.31 6.71 6.01
N ARG A 257 25.09 5.50 6.53
CA ARG A 257 26.10 4.43 6.55
C ARG A 257 26.37 3.88 5.15
N LEU A 258 25.36 3.88 4.27
CA LEU A 258 25.54 3.51 2.86
C LEU A 258 26.20 4.65 2.07
N GLN A 259 25.85 5.91 2.35
CA GLN A 259 26.50 7.08 1.75
C GLN A 259 28.02 7.08 1.96
N GLU A 260 28.44 6.75 3.19
CA GLU A 260 29.84 6.81 3.61
C GLU A 260 30.63 5.54 3.25
N SER A 261 29.96 4.49 2.76
CA SER A 261 30.57 3.17 2.51
C SER A 261 31.47 3.10 1.27
N GLY A 262 31.26 4.00 0.30
CA GLY A 262 31.91 3.91 -1.01
C GLY A 262 31.37 2.80 -1.92
N LEU A 263 30.27 2.12 -1.54
CA LEU A 263 29.61 1.07 -2.33
C LEU A 263 28.79 1.61 -3.51
N LEU A 264 28.65 2.93 -3.58
CA LEU A 264 27.92 3.65 -4.61
C LEU A 264 28.91 4.52 -5.39
N THR A 265 28.97 4.34 -6.71
CA THR A 265 29.74 5.22 -7.60
C THR A 265 28.79 6.26 -8.18
N ASP A 266 29.03 7.54 -7.88
CA ASP A 266 28.12 8.65 -8.25
C ASP A 266 26.65 8.42 -7.80
N GLY A 267 26.46 7.76 -6.65
CA GLY A 267 25.14 7.42 -6.10
C GLY A 267 24.50 6.15 -6.67
N ARG A 268 25.19 5.43 -7.56
CA ARG A 268 24.65 4.24 -8.23
C ARG A 268 25.43 2.97 -7.88
N PRO A 269 24.75 1.83 -7.63
CA PRO A 269 25.43 0.55 -7.56
C PRO A 269 25.76 0.03 -8.96
N ASP A 270 26.86 -0.70 -9.09
CA ASP A 270 27.07 -1.56 -10.25
C ASP A 270 26.12 -2.76 -10.11
N LEU A 271 25.20 -2.94 -11.05
CA LEU A 271 24.38 -4.14 -11.13
C LEU A 271 25.26 -5.31 -11.61
N PRO A 272 25.20 -6.49 -10.96
CA PRO A 272 26.00 -7.63 -11.40
C PRO A 272 25.39 -8.27 -12.64
N ASP A 273 26.23 -8.82 -13.51
CA ASP A 273 25.78 -9.80 -14.49
C ASP A 273 25.26 -11.04 -13.74
N ALA A 274 23.99 -11.38 -13.95
CA ALA A 274 23.25 -12.57 -13.45
C ALA A 274 24.00 -13.42 -12.41
N PRO A 275 24.02 -13.00 -11.13
CA PRO A 275 24.96 -13.59 -10.21
C PRO A 275 24.51 -14.95 -9.69
N GLN A 276 25.49 -15.80 -9.39
CA GLN A 276 25.27 -17.04 -8.68
C GLN A 276 25.26 -16.75 -7.18
N ALA A 277 24.16 -17.10 -6.49
CA ALA A 277 24.08 -16.97 -5.04
C ALA A 277 25.13 -17.84 -4.36
N ALA A 278 25.66 -17.37 -3.22
CA ALA A 278 26.61 -18.11 -2.41
C ALA A 278 25.98 -19.34 -1.73
N ALA A 279 24.70 -19.25 -1.38
CA ALA A 279 23.86 -20.33 -0.89
C ALA A 279 22.38 -20.03 -1.21
N SER A 280 21.55 -21.08 -1.25
CA SER A 280 20.09 -20.99 -1.31
C SER A 280 19.45 -21.22 0.06
N MET A 281 18.27 -20.64 0.30
CA MET A 281 17.47 -20.96 1.49
C MET A 281 17.07 -22.44 1.55
N GLU A 282 17.00 -23.13 0.40
CA GLU A 282 16.76 -24.59 0.34
C GLU A 282 17.91 -25.42 0.94
N GLU A 283 19.11 -24.84 1.02
CA GLU A 283 20.32 -25.45 1.58
C GLU A 283 20.53 -25.02 3.05
N CYS A 284 19.52 -24.38 3.65
CA CYS A 284 19.61 -23.81 4.98
C CYS A 284 18.55 -24.40 5.91
N THR A 285 18.89 -24.49 7.19
CA THR A 285 17.91 -24.67 8.27
C THR A 285 17.76 -23.36 9.03
N VAL A 286 16.52 -22.90 9.22
CA VAL A 286 16.23 -21.63 9.91
C VAL A 286 15.40 -21.85 11.17
N GLU A 287 15.83 -21.25 12.26
CA GLU A 287 15.10 -21.21 13.53
C GLU A 287 14.71 -19.76 13.85
N TYR A 288 13.42 -19.50 14.03
CA TYR A 288 12.90 -18.17 14.38
C TYR A 288 12.52 -18.09 15.85
N ARG A 289 12.78 -16.94 16.47
CA ARG A 289 12.28 -16.63 17.82
C ARG A 289 12.07 -15.13 18.03
N ARG A 290 11.20 -14.79 18.96
CA ARG A 290 10.99 -13.41 19.43
C ARG A 290 11.82 -13.16 20.68
N GLU A 291 12.49 -12.02 20.75
CA GLU A 291 13.24 -11.58 21.92
C GLU A 291 12.88 -10.14 22.29
N ALA A 292 12.94 -9.79 23.57
CA ALA A 292 12.88 -8.39 23.98
C ALA A 292 14.11 -7.64 23.44
N ALA A 293 13.92 -6.42 22.94
CA ALA A 293 15.03 -5.61 22.44
C ALA A 293 16.12 -5.43 23.51
N GLN A 294 17.38 -5.69 23.14
CA GLN A 294 18.50 -5.65 24.09
C GLN A 294 19.22 -4.29 24.15
N LEU A 295 18.81 -3.28 23.38
CA LEU A 295 19.50 -1.98 23.28
C LEU A 295 18.55 -0.79 23.41
N PRO A 296 18.99 0.32 24.03
CA PRO A 296 18.19 1.53 24.09
C PRO A 296 18.03 2.10 22.68
N VAL A 297 16.79 2.20 22.21
CA VAL A 297 16.47 2.99 21.02
C VAL A 297 16.91 4.43 21.31
N ALA A 298 17.60 5.07 20.37
CA ALA A 298 18.01 6.47 20.51
C ALA A 298 16.83 7.33 21.00
N ASP A 299 17.11 8.22 21.95
CA ASP A 299 16.16 8.90 22.85
C ASP A 299 14.93 9.58 22.19
N GLU A 300 14.91 9.76 20.87
CA GLU A 300 13.76 10.31 20.14
C GLU A 300 12.62 9.30 19.90
N TYR A 301 12.83 8.01 20.16
CA TYR A 301 11.80 6.95 20.04
C TYR A 301 11.52 6.20 21.35
N ALA A 302 12.09 6.66 22.47
CA ALA A 302 12.03 6.00 23.79
C ALA A 302 10.62 5.90 24.42
N ALA A 303 9.58 6.42 23.77
CA ALA A 303 8.19 6.32 24.21
C ALA A 303 7.46 5.08 23.67
N MET A 304 8.09 4.30 22.78
CA MET A 304 7.50 3.09 22.22
C MET A 304 7.87 1.89 23.09
N THR A 305 6.87 1.19 23.62
CA THR A 305 6.99 -0.09 24.31
C THR A 305 8.04 -0.95 23.62
N GLU A 306 9.04 -1.43 24.37
CA GLU A 306 10.27 -2.08 23.90
C GLU A 306 10.03 -2.88 22.59
N PRO A 307 10.61 -2.48 21.44
CA PRO A 307 10.30 -3.16 20.18
C PRO A 307 10.84 -4.58 20.27
N GLU A 308 9.96 -5.56 20.41
CA GLU A 308 10.32 -6.96 20.32
C GLU A 308 11.06 -7.21 18.99
N GLU A 309 12.20 -7.88 19.08
CA GLU A 309 13.03 -8.27 17.93
C GLU A 309 12.57 -9.62 17.40
N LEU A 310 12.70 -9.81 16.09
CA LEU A 310 12.70 -11.14 15.49
C LEU A 310 14.14 -11.59 15.31
N VAL A 311 14.46 -12.78 15.78
CA VAL A 311 15.77 -13.40 15.61
C VAL A 311 15.63 -14.61 14.69
N ALA A 312 16.40 -14.63 13.61
CA ALA A 312 16.51 -15.77 12.70
C ALA A 312 17.91 -16.37 12.83
N THR A 313 18.00 -17.61 13.29
CA THR A 313 19.25 -18.37 13.31
C THR A 313 19.29 -19.27 12.09
N VAL A 314 20.22 -19.01 11.17
CA VAL A 314 20.38 -19.76 9.92
C VAL A 314 21.61 -20.64 10.03
N THR A 315 21.44 -21.93 9.77
CA THR A 315 22.53 -22.88 9.56
C THR A 315 22.64 -23.13 8.06
N ILE A 316 23.78 -22.77 7.48
CA ILE A 316 24.07 -22.86 6.05
C ILE A 316 24.91 -24.11 5.84
N ASP A 317 24.36 -25.09 5.14
CA ASP A 317 25.02 -26.37 4.87
C ASP A 317 25.99 -26.25 3.68
N ALA A 318 27.09 -25.51 3.90
CA ALA A 318 28.20 -25.41 2.96
C ALA A 318 29.32 -26.43 3.27
N ASP A 319 30.35 -26.48 2.43
CA ASP A 319 31.55 -27.33 2.64
C ASP A 319 32.19 -27.15 4.04
N ALA A 320 32.01 -25.96 4.62
CA ALA A 320 32.18 -25.70 6.05
C ALA A 320 30.86 -25.09 6.56
N PRO A 321 30.11 -25.78 7.43
CA PRO A 321 28.86 -25.25 7.96
C PRO A 321 29.06 -23.90 8.64
N VAL A 322 28.18 -22.96 8.33
CA VAL A 322 28.19 -21.63 8.94
C VAL A 322 26.87 -21.39 9.64
N ARG A 323 26.92 -20.92 10.88
CA ARG A 323 25.73 -20.56 11.65
C ARG A 323 25.68 -19.06 11.89
N MET A 324 24.67 -18.40 11.33
CA MET A 324 24.47 -16.96 11.43
C MET A 324 23.23 -16.66 12.26
N GLU A 325 23.31 -15.67 13.15
CA GLU A 325 22.15 -15.06 13.81
C GLU A 325 21.88 -13.69 13.19
N TYR A 326 20.70 -13.52 12.59
CA TYR A 326 20.21 -12.25 12.07
C TYR A 326 19.14 -11.70 13.01
N ARG A 327 19.29 -10.43 13.42
CA ARG A 327 18.34 -9.77 14.32
C ARG A 327 17.63 -8.64 13.60
N PHE A 328 16.31 -8.73 13.56
CA PHE A 328 15.43 -7.76 12.93
C PHE A 328 14.67 -6.96 13.99
N GLY A 329 14.69 -5.63 13.84
CA GLY A 329 13.74 -4.77 14.54
C GLY A 329 12.42 -4.77 13.79
N LEU A 330 11.31 -4.59 14.52
CA LEU A 330 9.98 -4.49 13.92
C LEU A 330 9.43 -3.09 14.05
N ILE A 331 8.89 -2.57 12.96
CA ILE A 331 8.03 -1.40 12.94
C ILE A 331 6.59 -1.91 13.00
N PRO A 332 5.84 -1.62 14.09
CA PRO A 332 4.46 -2.06 14.22
C PRO A 332 3.52 -1.28 13.29
N GLU A 333 2.33 -1.82 13.08
CA GLU A 333 1.24 -1.09 12.43
C GLU A 333 0.91 0.21 13.19
N GLY A 334 0.56 1.26 12.45
CA GLY A 334 0.09 2.54 13.00
C GLY A 334 1.16 3.54 13.47
N ILE A 335 2.46 3.18 13.49
CA ILE A 335 3.55 4.09 13.91
C ILE A 335 4.43 4.56 12.72
N GLY A 336 3.93 4.37 11.51
CA GLY A 336 4.57 4.79 10.27
C GLY A 336 3.65 4.51 9.09
N PRO A 337 4.07 4.85 7.86
CA PRO A 337 3.25 4.57 6.69
C PRO A 337 3.21 3.07 6.33
N VAL A 338 4.12 2.24 6.86
CA VAL A 338 4.22 0.80 6.57
C VAL A 338 4.75 0.02 7.79
N ALA A 339 4.12 -1.11 8.13
CA ALA A 339 4.65 -2.08 9.10
C ALA A 339 5.70 -2.98 8.41
N ARG A 340 6.89 -3.15 9.01
CA ARG A 340 7.99 -3.89 8.35
C ARG A 340 9.10 -4.34 9.32
N PRO A 341 9.87 -5.37 8.95
CA PRO A 341 11.16 -5.67 9.57
C PRO A 341 12.29 -4.78 9.03
N TRP A 342 13.36 -4.64 9.79
CA TRP A 342 14.65 -4.12 9.33
C TRP A 342 15.80 -4.82 10.06
N LEU A 343 16.88 -5.13 9.37
CA LEU A 343 18.05 -5.81 9.93
C LEU A 343 18.86 -4.86 10.81
N LYS A 344 18.99 -5.22 12.09
CA LYS A 344 19.82 -4.49 13.07
C LYS A 344 21.27 -4.90 13.03
N GLN A 345 21.49 -6.21 12.99
CA GLN A 345 22.82 -6.82 13.03
C GLN A 345 22.77 -8.28 12.58
N ALA A 346 23.91 -8.77 12.13
CA ALA A 346 24.19 -10.18 11.94
C ALA A 346 25.42 -10.60 12.75
N ARG A 347 25.38 -11.80 13.32
CA ARG A 347 26.46 -12.37 14.11
C ARG A 347 26.77 -13.79 13.68
N LEU A 348 28.04 -14.09 13.53
CA LEU A 348 28.52 -15.45 13.39
C LEU A 348 28.45 -16.15 14.74
N LEU A 349 27.73 -17.27 14.81
CA LEU A 349 27.70 -18.10 16.00
C LEU A 349 28.89 -19.06 15.96
N ALA A 350 29.75 -18.98 16.97
CA ALA A 350 30.78 -19.99 17.17
C ALA A 350 30.11 -21.33 17.55
N GLU A 351 30.61 -22.43 16.98
CA GLU A 351 30.18 -23.79 17.32
C GLU A 351 30.39 -24.15 18.81
#